data_AF-A0A256IZ64-F1
#
_entry.id   AF-A0A256IZ64-F1
#
_cell.length_a   1.000
_cell.length_b   1.000
_cell.length_c   1.000
_cell.angle_alpha   90.00
_cell.angle_beta   90.00
_cell.angle_gamma   90.00
#
_symmetry.space_group_name_H-M   'P 1'
#
loop_
_entity.id
_entity.type
_entity.pdbx_description
1 polymer ?
#
loop_
_entity_poly.entity_id
_entity_poly.type
_entity_poly.pdbx_seq_one_letter_code
_entity_poly.pdbx_strand_id
1 'polypeptide(L)'
;MRADLSYSFEELDGTLAPEVDTDGDGTPEVSSGEVLSDGETASDTIQPEVGDTWSVSADGNAPTVSADITERTQTRSPTIEINGETVGLDGTLADEETATLDASASWLQSGTNHVTVSTNSPASGPASLVTLDYSHGAETATEATVEETTWTQTTTVTNTWASARSNATVTVPMNDRVVDVRSVEVRRNGTTWDPLAADRYELNGTDLTAELGDVAEGSMVEVRATGSKVRVRDGLITVLEPTTSSDRLDTRVRVDDAGPNFALSVDETVFSDRVHYADNSTWGPQTGETTITAQGDQTLALPNATVGAETSVRTWPVEIAPVTGQATVAGLEGDRSEPGITVRGDGNSDVDYTFVDAADGKPYILWSQTNEIVRDEGLASSPITLTDDNSDETLIFQVDDGSASSSGPGDGPIGSVGDGGAGGGPMAGAGGSVLAQLRGLVPSGQTLLLGMTLLGGLFVVGRRTGVITEDRQEAATSAAGSAASTAGGLVERAIANEIVFGVLLLAGGGWLLASGVLPEQTTLIVSLAAVPVAMFLVLQQFDRFDFRIWAGSTALVGVLGLQVLAPELFETIADEAGVIIVAGVLALAWRAVSAWRAEANTPDEVNRIEISGDDGEN
;
A
#
# COMPACT_ATOMS: atom_id res chain seq x y z
N MET A 1 -18.51 -49.86 -106.96
CA MET A 1 -18.07 -48.58 -106.37
C MET A 1 -17.35 -48.89 -105.07
N ARG A 2 -16.06 -48.55 -104.98
CA ARG A 2 -15.35 -48.50 -103.69
C ARG A 2 -15.72 -47.16 -103.07
N ALA A 3 -16.28 -47.17 -101.86
CA ALA A 3 -16.46 -45.96 -101.08
C ALA A 3 -15.15 -45.69 -100.35
N ASP A 4 -14.56 -44.51 -100.57
CA ASP A 4 -13.54 -43.96 -99.69
C ASP A 4 -14.23 -43.55 -98.39
N LEU A 5 -13.79 -44.14 -97.28
CA LEU A 5 -14.09 -43.63 -95.95
C LEU A 5 -12.93 -42.77 -95.49
N SER A 6 -13.16 -41.47 -95.36
CA SER A 6 -12.29 -40.57 -94.60
C SER A 6 -12.80 -40.50 -93.17
N TYR A 7 -11.94 -40.78 -92.20
CA TYR A 7 -12.18 -40.51 -90.79
C TYR A 7 -11.28 -39.35 -90.36
N SER A 8 -11.84 -38.39 -89.63
CA SER A 8 -11.09 -37.41 -88.84
C SER A 8 -11.26 -37.76 -87.37
N PHE A 9 -10.15 -37.86 -86.65
CA PHE A 9 -10.14 -37.99 -85.19
C PHE A 9 -9.67 -36.66 -84.63
N GLU A 10 -10.40 -36.12 -83.66
CA GLU A 10 -9.99 -35.00 -82.83
C GLU A 10 -9.61 -35.61 -81.48
N GLU A 11 -8.37 -35.43 -81.04
CA GLU A 11 -7.93 -35.87 -79.72
C GLU A 11 -8.60 -34.96 -78.70
N LEU A 12 -9.41 -35.54 -77.82
CA LEU A 12 -10.04 -34.81 -76.72
C LEU A 12 -9.00 -34.61 -75.63
N ASP A 13 -8.45 -33.40 -75.52
CA ASP A 13 -7.60 -32.98 -74.41
C ASP A 13 -8.48 -32.71 -73.18
N GLY A 14 -8.68 -33.74 -72.34
CA GLY A 14 -9.47 -33.61 -71.10
C GLY A 14 -9.81 -34.95 -70.44
N THR A 15 -10.57 -34.89 -69.36
CA THR A 15 -11.16 -36.05 -68.70
C THR A 15 -12.62 -36.16 -69.11
N LEU A 16 -13.02 -37.29 -69.70
CA LEU A 16 -14.38 -37.47 -70.20
C LEU A 16 -15.31 -37.88 -69.04
N ALA A 17 -16.27 -37.00 -68.75
CA ALA A 17 -17.34 -37.21 -67.78
C ALA A 17 -16.88 -37.85 -66.45
N PRO A 18 -15.89 -37.28 -65.75
CA PRO A 18 -15.50 -37.80 -64.44
C PRO A 18 -16.65 -37.75 -63.45
N GLU A 19 -16.78 -38.82 -62.66
CA GLU A 19 -17.80 -39.03 -61.65
C GLU A 19 -17.19 -39.55 -60.34
N VAL A 20 -17.78 -39.15 -59.22
CA VAL A 20 -17.45 -39.62 -57.87
C VAL A 20 -18.73 -40.14 -57.23
N ASP A 21 -18.73 -41.43 -56.90
CA ASP A 21 -19.74 -42.12 -56.08
C ASP A 21 -19.16 -42.24 -54.67
N THR A 22 -19.81 -41.60 -53.72
CA THR A 22 -19.34 -41.40 -52.35
C THR A 22 -19.96 -42.38 -51.36
N ASP A 23 -21.05 -43.07 -51.68
CA ASP A 23 -21.68 -44.06 -50.78
C ASP A 23 -21.63 -45.51 -51.33
N GLY A 24 -21.19 -45.69 -52.58
CA GLY A 24 -21.03 -46.97 -53.25
C GLY A 24 -22.34 -47.58 -53.72
N ASP A 25 -23.42 -46.79 -53.84
CA ASP A 25 -24.71 -47.27 -54.32
C ASP A 25 -24.77 -47.46 -55.85
N GLY A 26 -23.73 -47.01 -56.57
CA GLY A 26 -23.62 -47.06 -58.01
C GLY A 26 -24.18 -45.84 -58.73
N THR A 27 -24.64 -44.83 -57.99
CA THR A 27 -25.06 -43.51 -58.47
C THR A 27 -24.00 -42.49 -58.04
N PRO A 28 -23.47 -41.66 -58.95
CA PRO A 28 -22.49 -40.65 -58.56
C PRO A 28 -23.15 -39.43 -57.92
N GLU A 29 -22.65 -38.98 -56.76
CA GLU A 29 -23.04 -37.72 -56.13
C GLU A 29 -22.42 -36.49 -56.80
N VAL A 30 -21.26 -36.68 -57.43
CA VAL A 30 -20.59 -35.64 -58.21
C VAL A 30 -20.35 -36.16 -59.61
N SER A 31 -20.96 -35.53 -60.61
CA SER A 31 -20.67 -35.83 -62.02
C SER A 31 -20.53 -34.52 -62.79
N SER A 32 -19.51 -34.45 -63.62
CA SER A 32 -19.32 -33.32 -64.53
C SER A 32 -20.31 -33.35 -65.70
N GLY A 33 -20.87 -34.53 -66.04
CA GLY A 33 -21.78 -34.74 -67.17
C GLY A 33 -21.21 -34.48 -68.57
N GLU A 34 -20.04 -33.83 -68.66
CA GLU A 34 -19.36 -33.39 -69.87
C GLU A 34 -17.84 -33.60 -69.74
N VAL A 35 -17.07 -33.25 -70.77
CA VAL A 35 -15.60 -33.29 -70.71
C VAL A 35 -15.10 -32.14 -69.83
N LEU A 36 -14.24 -32.44 -68.86
CA LEU A 36 -13.47 -31.41 -68.14
C LEU A 36 -12.13 -31.19 -68.85
N SER A 37 -11.90 -29.97 -69.32
CA SER A 37 -10.63 -29.52 -69.89
C SER A 37 -9.60 -29.26 -68.78
N ASP A 38 -8.33 -29.06 -69.15
CA ASP A 38 -7.27 -28.75 -68.18
C ASP A 38 -7.61 -27.49 -67.35
N GLY A 39 -7.62 -27.65 -66.03
CA GLY A 39 -7.97 -26.59 -65.07
C GLY A 39 -9.47 -26.37 -64.82
N GLU A 40 -10.36 -27.11 -65.50
CA GLU A 40 -11.81 -27.08 -65.20
C GLU A 40 -12.16 -28.01 -64.04
N THR A 41 -13.16 -27.61 -63.24
CA THR A 41 -13.59 -28.35 -62.05
C THR A 41 -15.10 -28.50 -62.01
N ALA A 42 -15.57 -29.71 -61.66
CA ALA A 42 -16.94 -29.94 -61.21
C ALA A 42 -16.93 -30.17 -59.69
N SER A 43 -17.89 -29.61 -58.97
CA SER A 43 -17.97 -29.69 -57.52
C SER A 43 -19.43 -29.75 -57.07
N ASP A 44 -19.73 -30.62 -56.12
CA ASP A 44 -21.03 -30.71 -55.47
C ASP A 44 -20.90 -30.91 -53.95
N THR A 45 -21.99 -30.64 -53.23
CA THR A 45 -22.06 -30.87 -51.79
C THR A 45 -22.53 -32.28 -51.49
N ILE A 46 -21.76 -33.01 -50.70
CA ILE A 46 -22.03 -34.39 -50.30
C ILE A 46 -22.34 -34.49 -48.79
N GLN A 47 -22.99 -35.58 -48.37
CA GLN A 47 -23.25 -35.90 -46.97
C GLN A 47 -22.75 -37.32 -46.66
N PRO A 48 -21.43 -37.52 -46.52
CA PRO A 48 -20.86 -38.85 -46.30
C PRO A 48 -21.19 -39.37 -44.89
N GLU A 49 -21.45 -40.66 -44.79
CA GLU A 49 -21.59 -41.41 -43.55
C GLU A 49 -20.29 -42.14 -43.15
N VAL A 50 -20.21 -42.54 -41.88
CA VAL A 50 -19.05 -43.28 -41.38
C VAL A 50 -19.05 -44.70 -41.96
N GLY A 51 -18.03 -45.00 -42.77
CA GLY A 51 -17.85 -46.32 -43.39
C GLY A 51 -18.08 -46.33 -44.90
N ASP A 52 -18.47 -45.19 -45.47
CA ASP A 52 -18.64 -45.00 -46.90
C ASP A 52 -17.35 -45.30 -47.68
N THR A 53 -17.52 -45.84 -48.89
CA THR A 53 -16.41 -46.16 -49.79
C THR A 53 -16.54 -45.33 -51.05
N TRP A 54 -15.57 -44.45 -51.27
CA TRP A 54 -15.60 -43.55 -52.40
C TRP A 54 -14.95 -44.19 -53.62
N SER A 55 -15.66 -44.17 -54.74
CA SER A 55 -15.16 -44.64 -56.02
C SER A 55 -15.17 -43.50 -57.03
N VAL A 56 -14.10 -43.43 -57.83
CA VAL A 56 -13.94 -42.43 -58.89
C VAL A 56 -13.94 -43.16 -60.21
N SER A 57 -14.77 -42.72 -61.13
CA SER A 57 -14.82 -43.25 -62.49
C SER A 57 -14.63 -42.13 -63.50
N ALA A 58 -13.83 -42.38 -64.53
CA ALA A 58 -13.55 -41.44 -65.59
C ALA A 58 -13.01 -42.18 -66.82
N ASP A 59 -13.35 -41.71 -68.00
CA ASP A 59 -12.75 -42.16 -69.25
C ASP A 59 -11.64 -41.18 -69.69
N GLY A 60 -10.51 -41.71 -70.17
CA GLY A 60 -9.37 -40.89 -70.61
C GLY A 60 -8.37 -40.59 -69.50
N ASN A 61 -8.04 -39.32 -69.30
CA ASN A 61 -7.06 -38.89 -68.29
C ASN A 61 -7.65 -38.97 -66.86
N ALA A 62 -6.84 -39.32 -65.87
CA ALA A 62 -7.34 -39.39 -64.49
C ALA A 62 -7.62 -37.98 -63.94
N PRO A 63 -8.84 -37.70 -63.41
CA PRO A 63 -9.12 -36.42 -62.76
C PRO A 63 -8.39 -36.33 -61.42
N THR A 64 -8.14 -35.11 -60.95
CA THR A 64 -7.76 -34.88 -59.55
C THR A 64 -9.03 -34.70 -58.73
N VAL A 65 -9.18 -35.46 -57.64
CA VAL A 65 -10.32 -35.36 -56.72
C VAL A 65 -9.84 -34.81 -55.39
N SER A 66 -10.54 -33.80 -54.88
CA SER A 66 -10.32 -33.21 -53.56
C SER A 66 -11.66 -33.08 -52.85
N ALA A 67 -11.67 -33.33 -51.54
CA ALA A 67 -12.84 -33.11 -50.71
C ALA A 67 -12.44 -32.48 -49.37
N ASP A 68 -13.27 -31.54 -48.92
CA ASP A 68 -13.21 -30.95 -47.60
C ASP A 68 -14.35 -31.53 -46.77
N ILE A 69 -14.03 -32.36 -45.78
CA ILE A 69 -14.99 -33.01 -44.91
C ILE A 69 -14.84 -32.45 -43.49
N THR A 70 -15.95 -32.01 -42.90
CA THR A 70 -16.00 -31.57 -41.51
C THR A 70 -16.82 -32.56 -40.70
N GLU A 71 -16.18 -33.27 -39.77
CA GLU A 71 -16.87 -34.12 -38.79
C GLU A 71 -17.74 -33.26 -37.86
N ARG A 72 -18.98 -33.69 -37.60
CA ARG A 72 -19.87 -33.06 -36.62
C ARG A 72 -20.10 -33.99 -35.44
N THR A 73 -19.70 -33.56 -34.26
CA THR A 73 -19.90 -34.28 -33.00
C THR A 73 -21.01 -33.65 -32.16
N GLN A 74 -21.73 -34.47 -31.40
CA GLN A 74 -22.75 -34.00 -30.45
C GLN A 74 -22.62 -34.78 -29.15
N THR A 75 -22.79 -34.08 -28.03
CA THR A 75 -22.77 -34.72 -26.70
C THR A 75 -24.13 -35.26 -26.36
N ARG A 76 -24.21 -36.55 -26.01
CA ARG A 76 -25.48 -37.20 -25.67
C ARG A 76 -25.70 -37.26 -24.16
N SER A 77 -26.91 -36.89 -23.75
CA SER A 77 -27.44 -37.00 -22.39
C SER A 77 -26.47 -36.52 -21.30
N PRO A 78 -25.99 -35.26 -21.35
CA PRO A 78 -25.16 -34.74 -20.27
C PRO A 78 -25.97 -34.69 -18.97
N THR A 79 -25.37 -35.17 -17.89
CA THR A 79 -25.95 -35.23 -16.54
C THR A 79 -24.97 -34.65 -15.53
N ILE A 80 -25.50 -33.90 -14.56
CA ILE A 80 -24.79 -33.33 -13.42
C ILE A 80 -25.29 -34.00 -12.16
N GLU A 81 -24.37 -34.55 -11.36
CA GLU A 81 -24.63 -35.08 -10.03
C GLU A 81 -24.01 -34.15 -8.98
N ILE A 82 -24.80 -33.74 -7.98
CA ILE A 82 -24.39 -32.92 -6.85
C ILE A 82 -24.68 -33.70 -5.57
N ASN A 83 -23.62 -34.12 -4.88
CA ASN A 83 -23.71 -34.92 -3.64
C ASN A 83 -24.63 -36.16 -3.74
N GLY A 84 -24.67 -36.82 -4.90
CA GLY A 84 -25.49 -38.01 -5.14
C GLY A 84 -26.88 -37.74 -5.74
N GLU A 85 -27.27 -36.48 -5.90
CA GLU A 85 -28.53 -36.08 -6.55
C GLU A 85 -28.27 -35.62 -7.98
N THR A 86 -29.11 -36.04 -8.94
CA THR A 86 -28.85 -35.85 -10.37
C THR A 86 -29.87 -34.95 -11.07
N VAL A 87 -29.37 -34.08 -11.95
CA VAL A 87 -30.15 -33.36 -12.96
C VAL A 87 -29.48 -33.54 -14.32
N GLY A 88 -30.26 -33.71 -15.40
CA GLY A 88 -29.69 -33.96 -16.72
C GLY A 88 -30.57 -33.44 -17.84
N LEU A 89 -29.98 -33.39 -19.03
CA LEU A 89 -30.67 -33.06 -20.28
C LEU A 89 -30.98 -34.35 -21.03
N ASP A 90 -32.26 -34.61 -21.31
CA ASP A 90 -32.68 -35.68 -22.21
C ASP A 90 -32.46 -35.26 -23.67
N GLY A 91 -31.46 -35.82 -24.35
CA GLY A 91 -31.22 -35.58 -25.78
C GLY A 91 -29.74 -35.35 -26.12
N THR A 92 -29.49 -34.45 -27.06
CA THR A 92 -28.15 -34.12 -27.55
C THR A 92 -27.88 -32.63 -27.41
N LEU A 93 -26.64 -32.28 -27.10
CA LEU A 93 -26.10 -30.93 -27.15
C LEU A 93 -25.20 -30.84 -28.39
N ALA A 94 -25.54 -29.97 -29.33
CA ALA A 94 -24.71 -29.69 -30.50
C ALA A 94 -23.43 -28.95 -30.11
N ASP A 95 -22.49 -28.86 -31.06
CA ASP A 95 -21.28 -28.05 -30.87
C ASP A 95 -21.64 -26.58 -30.58
N GLU A 96 -20.96 -25.99 -29.60
CA GLU A 96 -21.21 -24.64 -29.05
C GLU A 96 -22.62 -24.39 -28.45
N GLU A 97 -23.50 -25.39 -28.42
CA GLU A 97 -24.82 -25.25 -27.80
C GLU A 97 -24.70 -25.28 -26.26
N THR A 98 -25.47 -24.43 -25.59
CA THR A 98 -25.51 -24.35 -24.12
C THR A 98 -26.89 -24.67 -23.59
N ALA A 99 -26.97 -25.46 -22.52
CA ALA A 99 -28.20 -25.73 -21.79
C ALA A 99 -28.06 -25.34 -20.31
N THR A 100 -29.10 -24.75 -19.73
CA THR A 100 -29.16 -24.43 -18.30
C THR A 100 -29.97 -25.49 -17.58
N LEU A 101 -29.40 -26.03 -16.50
CA LEU A 101 -30.06 -27.00 -15.62
C LEU A 101 -30.18 -26.39 -14.22
N ASP A 102 -31.40 -26.27 -13.71
CA ASP A 102 -31.65 -25.78 -12.36
C ASP A 102 -31.58 -26.94 -11.36
N ALA A 103 -30.54 -26.93 -10.52
CA ALA A 103 -30.38 -27.87 -9.42
C ALA A 103 -31.02 -27.31 -8.12
N SER A 104 -31.49 -28.20 -7.25
CA SER A 104 -32.07 -27.78 -5.97
C SER A 104 -30.99 -27.35 -4.97
N ALA A 105 -31.20 -26.21 -4.29
CA ALA A 105 -30.34 -25.78 -3.20
C ALA A 105 -30.25 -26.81 -2.06
N SER A 106 -31.30 -27.64 -1.89
CA SER A 106 -31.33 -28.71 -0.88
C SER A 106 -30.33 -29.84 -1.13
N TRP A 107 -29.70 -29.91 -2.30
CA TRP A 107 -28.64 -30.86 -2.61
C TRP A 107 -27.28 -30.41 -2.09
N LEU A 108 -27.14 -29.14 -1.72
CA LEU A 108 -25.90 -28.59 -1.18
C LEU A 108 -25.74 -28.99 0.28
N GLN A 109 -24.51 -29.33 0.65
CA GLN A 109 -24.11 -29.60 2.02
C GLN A 109 -23.10 -28.55 2.50
N SER A 110 -22.99 -28.43 3.82
CA SER A 110 -21.97 -27.58 4.42
C SER A 110 -20.57 -28.15 4.22
N GLY A 111 -19.61 -27.30 3.85
CA GLY A 111 -18.24 -27.71 3.58
C GLY A 111 -18.05 -28.10 2.11
N THR A 112 -17.40 -29.25 1.87
CA THR A 112 -17.09 -29.71 0.51
C THR A 112 -18.33 -30.29 -0.17
N ASN A 113 -18.65 -29.78 -1.35
CA ASN A 113 -19.67 -30.33 -2.25
C ASN A 113 -18.98 -31.04 -3.40
N HIS A 114 -19.45 -32.23 -3.77
CA HIS A 114 -18.93 -32.97 -4.92
C HIS A 114 -19.87 -32.80 -6.10
N VAL A 115 -19.34 -32.24 -7.20
CA VAL A 115 -20.05 -32.09 -8.47
C VAL A 115 -19.40 -33.00 -9.50
N THR A 116 -20.18 -33.91 -10.07
CA THR A 116 -19.72 -34.85 -11.10
C THR A 116 -20.50 -34.60 -12.38
N VAL A 117 -19.79 -34.47 -13.51
CA VAL A 117 -20.41 -34.37 -14.84
C VAL A 117 -20.23 -35.69 -15.56
N SER A 118 -21.31 -36.21 -16.13
CA SER A 118 -21.32 -37.44 -16.91
C SER A 118 -21.95 -37.21 -18.28
N THR A 119 -21.40 -37.88 -19.30
CA THR A 119 -21.92 -37.86 -20.68
C THR A 119 -22.05 -39.29 -21.17
N ASN A 120 -22.93 -39.52 -22.15
CA ASN A 120 -23.02 -40.81 -22.82
C ASN A 120 -22.17 -40.79 -24.10
N SER A 121 -20.94 -41.30 -24.00
CA SER A 121 -20.03 -41.35 -25.15
C SER A 121 -20.39 -42.49 -26.12
N PRO A 122 -20.26 -42.28 -27.45
CA PRO A 122 -20.49 -43.34 -28.42
C PRO A 122 -19.45 -44.47 -28.27
N ALA A 123 -19.81 -45.69 -28.67
CA ALA A 123 -18.93 -46.85 -28.62
C ALA A 123 -17.74 -46.77 -29.61
N SER A 124 -17.88 -45.93 -30.64
CA SER A 124 -16.85 -45.62 -31.65
C SER A 124 -16.95 -44.15 -32.03
N GLY A 125 -15.81 -43.47 -32.16
CA GLY A 125 -15.73 -42.03 -32.41
C GLY A 125 -15.16 -41.26 -31.21
N PRO A 126 -15.12 -39.92 -31.28
CA PRO A 126 -14.63 -39.08 -30.19
C PRO A 126 -15.56 -39.16 -28.96
N ALA A 127 -14.97 -39.02 -27.77
CA ALA A 127 -15.72 -38.99 -26.52
C ALA A 127 -16.61 -37.74 -26.45
N SER A 128 -17.78 -37.87 -25.82
CA SER A 128 -18.68 -36.75 -25.58
C SER A 128 -18.07 -35.79 -24.55
N LEU A 129 -17.86 -34.54 -24.96
CA LEU A 129 -17.27 -33.49 -24.11
C LEU A 129 -18.32 -32.41 -23.81
N VAL A 130 -18.29 -31.89 -22.59
CA VAL A 130 -19.06 -30.70 -22.19
C VAL A 130 -18.20 -29.83 -21.31
N THR A 131 -18.40 -28.52 -21.44
CA THR A 131 -17.93 -27.54 -20.47
C THR A 131 -19.01 -27.36 -19.40
N LEU A 132 -18.60 -27.33 -18.13
CA LEU A 132 -19.49 -27.01 -17.02
C LEU A 132 -19.17 -25.61 -16.51
N ASP A 133 -20.13 -24.70 -16.66
CA ASP A 133 -20.18 -23.46 -15.91
C ASP A 133 -21.08 -23.65 -14.69
N TYR A 134 -20.48 -23.73 -13.51
CA TYR A 134 -21.18 -23.93 -12.25
C TYR A 134 -21.12 -22.67 -11.39
N SER A 135 -22.28 -22.20 -10.94
CA SER A 135 -22.41 -21.12 -9.98
C SER A 135 -23.42 -21.48 -8.90
N HIS A 136 -23.13 -21.09 -7.66
CA HIS A 136 -24.10 -21.13 -6.57
C HIS A 136 -24.01 -19.84 -5.74
N GLY A 137 -25.13 -19.44 -5.13
CA GLY A 137 -25.13 -18.35 -4.15
C GLY A 137 -24.68 -18.84 -2.78
N ALA A 138 -24.02 -17.97 -2.00
CA ALA A 138 -23.90 -18.18 -0.56
C ALA A 138 -25.24 -17.78 0.10
N GLU A 139 -25.90 -18.71 0.80
CA GLU A 139 -27.17 -18.41 1.51
C GLU A 139 -26.96 -17.67 2.84
N THR A 140 -25.71 -17.55 3.30
CA THR A 140 -25.38 -16.88 4.56
C THR A 140 -25.00 -15.43 4.28
N ALA A 141 -25.90 -14.50 4.62
CA ALA A 141 -25.60 -13.07 4.63
C ALA A 141 -24.90 -12.71 5.93
N THR A 142 -23.68 -12.21 5.84
CA THR A 142 -22.94 -11.61 6.96
C THR A 142 -22.73 -10.13 6.67
N GLU A 143 -23.24 -9.28 7.55
CA GLU A 143 -23.04 -7.83 7.49
C GLU A 143 -22.33 -7.37 8.76
N ALA A 144 -21.38 -6.45 8.63
CA ALA A 144 -20.69 -5.86 9.76
C ALA A 144 -20.81 -4.33 9.72
N THR A 145 -21.25 -3.74 10.82
CA THR A 145 -21.22 -2.28 11.03
C THR A 145 -20.17 -1.95 12.08
N VAL A 146 -19.33 -0.96 11.79
CA VAL A 146 -18.26 -0.51 12.69
C VAL A 146 -18.49 0.95 13.03
N GLU A 147 -18.56 1.24 14.33
CA GLU A 147 -18.60 2.59 14.88
C GLU A 147 -17.31 2.81 15.68
N GLU A 148 -16.52 3.81 15.30
CA GLU A 148 -15.21 4.03 15.89
C GLU A 148 -15.07 5.43 16.47
N THR A 149 -14.35 5.52 17.58
CA THR A 149 -13.90 6.75 18.23
C THR A 149 -12.41 6.63 18.56
N THR A 150 -11.82 7.69 19.10
CA THR A 150 -10.40 7.67 19.48
C THR A 150 -10.11 6.61 20.56
N TRP A 151 -11.08 6.30 21.44
CA TRP A 151 -10.88 5.43 22.61
C TRP A 151 -11.71 4.14 22.60
N THR A 152 -12.74 4.06 21.77
CA THR A 152 -13.70 2.94 21.76
C THR A 152 -14.04 2.57 20.32
N GLN A 153 -14.22 1.27 20.07
CA GLN A 153 -14.82 0.76 18.86
C GLN A 153 -16.01 -0.13 19.23
N THR A 154 -17.11 0.00 18.50
CA THR A 154 -18.22 -0.94 18.56
C THR A 154 -18.40 -1.58 17.20
N THR A 155 -18.26 -2.89 17.11
CA THR A 155 -18.55 -3.66 15.89
C THR A 155 -19.80 -4.50 16.12
N THR A 156 -20.77 -4.42 15.21
CA THR A 156 -21.94 -5.30 15.19
C THR A 156 -21.90 -6.18 13.95
N VAL A 157 -21.87 -7.50 14.14
CA VAL A 157 -21.95 -8.50 13.07
C VAL A 157 -23.32 -9.15 13.08
N THR A 158 -24.02 -9.10 11.95
CA THR A 158 -25.30 -9.75 11.73
C THR A 158 -25.09 -10.97 10.84
N ASN A 159 -25.55 -12.13 11.29
CA ASN A 159 -25.45 -13.38 10.54
C ASN A 159 -26.80 -14.12 10.51
N THR A 160 -27.26 -14.51 9.31
CA THR A 160 -28.46 -15.35 9.13
C THR A 160 -28.07 -16.77 8.77
N TRP A 161 -28.43 -17.73 9.62
CA TRP A 161 -28.00 -19.12 9.49
C TRP A 161 -29.01 -19.94 8.68
N ALA A 162 -28.65 -20.31 7.46
CA ALA A 162 -29.51 -21.11 6.57
C ALA A 162 -29.71 -22.57 7.02
N SER A 163 -28.91 -23.07 7.96
CA SER A 163 -29.03 -24.42 8.53
C SER A 163 -28.68 -24.41 10.01
N ALA A 164 -29.20 -25.39 10.76
CA ALA A 164 -28.88 -25.54 12.17
C ALA A 164 -27.40 -25.87 12.38
N ARG A 165 -26.78 -25.28 13.41
CA ARG A 165 -25.36 -25.46 13.75
C ARG A 165 -25.21 -25.69 15.24
N SER A 166 -24.46 -26.73 15.58
CA SER A 166 -23.99 -26.93 16.95
C SER A 166 -22.69 -26.16 17.18
N ASN A 167 -22.53 -25.61 18.39
CA ASN A 167 -21.31 -24.87 18.78
C ASN A 167 -20.88 -23.79 17.77
N ALA A 168 -21.84 -23.03 17.25
CA ALA A 168 -21.57 -21.95 16.31
C ALA A 168 -20.67 -20.88 16.94
N THR A 169 -19.79 -20.31 16.13
CA THR A 169 -18.94 -19.18 16.49
C THR A 169 -19.15 -18.05 15.48
N VAL A 170 -18.81 -16.83 15.88
CA VAL A 170 -18.69 -15.68 14.98
C VAL A 170 -17.36 -14.99 15.23
N THR A 171 -16.77 -14.46 14.17
CA THR A 171 -15.60 -13.60 14.25
C THR A 171 -16.06 -12.16 14.05
N VAL A 172 -15.73 -11.30 15.01
CA VAL A 172 -16.02 -9.87 15.01
C VAL A 172 -14.72 -9.11 14.79
N PRO A 173 -14.58 -8.37 13.68
CA PRO A 173 -13.35 -7.63 13.41
C PRO A 173 -13.21 -6.43 14.35
N MET A 174 -11.99 -6.26 14.87
CA MET A 174 -11.55 -5.18 15.73
C MET A 174 -10.37 -4.44 15.12
N ASN A 175 -10.21 -3.17 15.47
CA ASN A 175 -9.08 -2.33 15.13
C ASN A 175 -7.83 -2.84 15.87
N ASP A 176 -6.66 -2.71 15.26
CA ASP A 176 -5.37 -3.16 15.81
C ASP A 176 -5.02 -2.49 17.15
N ARG A 177 -5.58 -1.31 17.40
CA ARG A 177 -5.43 -0.55 18.66
C ARG A 177 -6.34 -1.01 19.79
N VAL A 178 -7.27 -1.94 19.54
CA VAL A 178 -8.15 -2.45 20.61
C VAL A 178 -7.33 -3.35 21.54
N VAL A 179 -7.11 -2.89 22.76
CA VAL A 179 -6.32 -3.59 23.78
C VAL A 179 -7.13 -4.37 24.78
N ASP A 180 -8.45 -4.13 24.84
CA ASP A 180 -9.35 -4.76 25.79
C ASP A 180 -10.79 -4.78 25.24
N VAL A 181 -11.58 -5.77 25.65
CA VAL A 181 -12.98 -5.95 25.21
C VAL A 181 -13.89 -5.73 26.41
N ARG A 182 -14.63 -4.61 26.40
CA ARG A 182 -15.49 -4.22 27.52
C ARG A 182 -16.75 -5.07 27.63
N SER A 183 -17.32 -5.42 26.48
CA SER A 183 -18.56 -6.18 26.43
C SER A 183 -18.73 -6.86 25.09
N VAL A 184 -19.30 -8.06 25.13
CA VAL A 184 -19.88 -8.75 23.97
C VAL A 184 -21.32 -9.07 24.29
N GLU A 185 -22.22 -8.68 23.41
CA GLU A 185 -23.66 -8.90 23.54
C GLU A 185 -24.18 -9.64 22.32
N VAL A 186 -25.15 -10.51 22.52
CA VAL A 186 -25.79 -11.30 21.47
C VAL A 186 -27.28 -11.00 21.45
N ARG A 187 -27.82 -10.80 20.26
CA ARG A 187 -29.25 -10.67 20.01
C ARG A 187 -29.67 -11.72 18.99
N ARG A 188 -30.79 -12.40 19.22
CA ARG A 188 -31.29 -13.45 18.32
C ARG A 188 -32.66 -13.05 17.78
N ASN A 189 -32.86 -13.07 16.47
CA ASN A 189 -34.12 -12.75 15.82
C ASN A 189 -34.72 -11.39 16.26
N GLY A 190 -33.88 -10.37 16.44
CA GLY A 190 -34.32 -9.03 16.84
C GLY A 190 -34.85 -8.89 18.27
N THR A 191 -34.51 -9.82 19.18
CA THR A 191 -34.89 -9.75 20.61
C THR A 191 -34.11 -8.69 21.39
N THR A 192 -34.04 -8.79 22.72
CA THR A 192 -33.11 -8.00 23.53
C THR A 192 -31.66 -8.44 23.31
N TRP A 193 -30.73 -7.51 23.55
CA TRP A 193 -29.32 -7.80 23.67
C TRP A 193 -29.05 -8.46 25.02
N ASP A 194 -28.47 -9.66 24.99
CA ASP A 194 -28.06 -10.40 26.18
C ASP A 194 -26.52 -10.44 26.25
N PRO A 195 -25.90 -10.14 27.40
CA PRO A 195 -24.45 -10.19 27.53
C PRO A 195 -23.94 -11.63 27.39
N LEU A 196 -22.84 -11.77 26.64
CA LEU A 196 -22.11 -13.02 26.52
C LEU A 196 -21.07 -13.10 27.65
N ALA A 197 -20.94 -14.28 28.28
CA ALA A 197 -19.98 -14.49 29.37
C ALA A 197 -18.53 -14.32 28.87
N ALA A 198 -17.63 -13.84 29.73
CA ALA A 198 -16.25 -13.51 29.35
C ALA A 198 -15.41 -14.73 28.91
N ASP A 199 -15.77 -15.94 29.35
CA ASP A 199 -15.14 -17.20 28.94
C ASP A 199 -15.62 -17.71 27.57
N ARG A 200 -16.56 -17.01 26.94
CA ARG A 200 -17.18 -17.36 25.67
C ARG A 200 -16.70 -16.48 24.51
N TYR A 201 -15.73 -15.62 24.74
CA TYR A 201 -15.09 -14.85 23.68
C TYR A 201 -13.61 -14.62 23.97
N GLU A 202 -12.83 -14.46 22.91
CA GLU A 202 -11.38 -14.19 23.01
C GLU A 202 -10.97 -13.27 21.86
N LEU A 203 -10.18 -12.24 22.17
CA LEU A 203 -9.55 -11.37 21.19
C LEU A 203 -8.16 -11.91 20.85
N ASN A 204 -7.96 -12.32 19.59
CA ASN A 204 -6.68 -12.78 19.07
C ASN A 204 -6.21 -11.82 17.98
N GLY A 205 -5.30 -10.91 18.31
CA GLY A 205 -4.92 -9.81 17.43
C GLY A 205 -6.12 -8.90 17.16
N THR A 206 -6.54 -8.80 15.91
CA THR A 206 -7.72 -8.01 15.48
C THR A 206 -9.02 -8.80 15.45
N ASP A 207 -8.98 -10.12 15.70
CA ASP A 207 -10.13 -10.99 15.52
C ASP A 207 -10.71 -11.40 16.88
N LEU A 208 -11.87 -10.86 17.21
CA LEU A 208 -12.64 -11.30 18.38
C LEU A 208 -13.50 -12.50 17.99
N THR A 209 -13.19 -13.68 18.51
CA THR A 209 -14.04 -14.86 18.32
C THR A 209 -15.03 -14.98 19.46
N ALA A 210 -16.32 -15.07 19.16
CA ALA A 210 -17.39 -15.24 20.13
C ALA A 210 -18.17 -16.54 19.89
N GLU A 211 -18.34 -17.33 20.94
CA GLU A 211 -19.02 -18.62 20.91
C GLU A 211 -20.52 -18.46 21.18
N LEU A 212 -21.36 -18.81 20.21
CA LEU A 212 -22.82 -18.63 20.23
C LEU A 212 -23.59 -19.83 20.80
N GLY A 213 -22.95 -21.01 20.78
CA GLY A 213 -23.59 -22.28 21.15
C GLY A 213 -24.42 -22.83 19.99
N ASP A 214 -25.48 -23.57 20.29
CA ASP A 214 -26.35 -24.12 19.24
C ASP A 214 -27.23 -23.02 18.63
N VAL A 215 -27.27 -22.97 17.30
CA VAL A 215 -28.08 -22.02 16.52
C VAL A 215 -29.02 -22.82 15.62
N ALA A 216 -30.31 -22.50 15.63
CA ALA A 216 -31.31 -23.17 14.80
C ALA A 216 -31.30 -22.66 13.36
N GLU A 217 -31.73 -23.50 12.43
CA GLU A 217 -32.00 -23.13 11.04
C GLU A 217 -32.93 -21.91 10.94
N GLY A 218 -32.61 -21.00 10.02
CA GLY A 218 -33.34 -19.76 9.78
C GLY A 218 -33.15 -18.68 10.85
N SER A 219 -32.30 -18.91 11.87
CA SER A 219 -32.06 -17.92 12.92
C SER A 219 -31.16 -16.78 12.43
N MET A 220 -31.58 -15.55 12.72
CA MET A 220 -30.71 -14.37 12.64
C MET A 220 -30.04 -14.17 13.99
N VAL A 221 -28.72 -14.09 14.02
CA VAL A 221 -27.94 -13.81 15.21
C VAL A 221 -27.09 -12.58 14.97
N GLU A 222 -27.18 -11.63 15.87
CA GLU A 222 -26.40 -10.40 15.86
C GLU A 222 -25.47 -10.41 17.06
N VAL A 223 -24.21 -10.04 16.85
CA VAL A 223 -23.20 -9.95 17.90
C VAL A 223 -22.60 -8.58 17.87
N ARG A 224 -22.74 -7.87 18.99
CA ARG A 224 -22.17 -6.55 19.20
C ARG A 224 -21.04 -6.65 20.20
N ALA A 225 -19.86 -6.20 19.82
CA ALA A 225 -18.71 -6.17 20.69
C ALA A 225 -18.14 -4.75 20.78
N THR A 226 -17.76 -4.36 22.00
CA THR A 226 -17.25 -3.03 22.32
C THR A 226 -15.82 -3.14 22.81
N GLY A 227 -14.87 -2.73 21.98
CA GLY A 227 -13.44 -2.68 22.27
C GLY A 227 -13.00 -1.34 22.86
N SER A 228 -11.96 -1.37 23.69
CA SER A 228 -11.28 -0.23 24.30
C SER A 228 -9.88 -0.08 23.72
N LYS A 229 -9.51 1.14 23.31
CA LYS A 229 -8.14 1.49 22.88
C LYS A 229 -7.29 2.11 24.00
N VAL A 230 -7.84 2.12 25.22
CA VAL A 230 -7.20 2.61 26.44
C VAL A 230 -7.31 1.51 27.48
N ARG A 231 -6.20 1.26 28.19
CA ARG A 231 -6.16 0.30 29.31
C ARG A 231 -6.27 1.06 30.63
N VAL A 232 -7.25 0.71 31.45
CA VAL A 232 -7.41 1.27 32.80
C VAL A 232 -6.60 0.41 33.77
N ARG A 233 -5.74 1.04 34.57
CA ARG A 233 -4.96 0.39 35.63
C ARG A 233 -5.57 0.74 36.98
N ASP A 234 -5.72 -0.27 37.84
CA ASP A 234 -6.21 -0.12 39.23
C ASP A 234 -7.50 0.70 39.32
N GLY A 235 -8.48 0.42 38.46
CA GLY A 235 -9.78 1.10 38.46
C GLY A 235 -10.61 0.82 37.21
N LEU A 236 -11.68 1.59 37.04
CA LEU A 236 -12.64 1.49 35.93
C LEU A 236 -13.13 2.88 35.53
N ILE A 237 -13.42 3.07 34.24
CA ILE A 237 -13.99 4.32 33.71
C ILE A 237 -15.16 4.06 32.77
N THR A 238 -16.04 5.05 32.68
CA THR A 238 -17.03 5.19 31.62
C THR A 238 -16.65 6.37 30.74
N VAL A 239 -16.59 6.17 29.43
CA VAL A 239 -16.43 7.27 28.46
C VAL A 239 -17.79 7.96 28.29
N LEU A 240 -17.86 9.25 28.62
CA LEU A 240 -19.10 10.05 28.54
C LEU A 240 -19.22 10.79 27.21
N GLU A 241 -18.13 11.41 26.77
CA GLU A 241 -18.08 12.18 25.52
C GLU A 241 -16.80 11.78 24.76
N PRO A 242 -16.89 10.85 23.81
CA PRO A 242 -15.73 10.41 23.05
C PRO A 242 -15.37 11.40 21.95
N THR A 243 -14.08 11.53 21.67
CA THR A 243 -13.58 12.20 20.47
C THR A 243 -13.77 11.28 19.24
N THR A 244 -14.59 11.68 18.26
CA THR A 244 -14.93 10.86 17.08
C THR A 244 -14.06 11.17 15.86
N SER A 245 -13.73 12.44 15.60
CA SER A 245 -12.76 12.86 14.59
C SER A 245 -12.24 14.25 14.91
N SER A 246 -10.94 14.37 15.11
CA SER A 246 -10.26 15.66 15.30
C SER A 246 -8.76 15.42 15.17
N ASP A 247 -7.99 16.49 15.03
CA ASP A 247 -6.52 16.43 15.10
C ASP A 247 -6.03 16.42 16.57
N ARG A 248 -6.95 16.35 17.54
CA ARG A 248 -6.71 16.61 18.96
C ARG A 248 -7.66 15.81 19.84
N LEU A 249 -7.12 15.15 20.86
CA LEU A 249 -7.93 14.46 21.84
C LEU A 249 -8.66 15.45 22.76
N ASP A 250 -9.96 15.24 22.94
CA ASP A 250 -10.77 15.85 24.01
C ASP A 250 -11.89 14.86 24.38
N THR A 251 -11.57 13.90 25.24
CA THR A 251 -12.50 12.83 25.65
C THR A 251 -12.85 13.00 27.12
N ARG A 252 -14.15 13.14 27.43
CA ARG A 252 -14.63 13.21 28.82
C ARG A 252 -14.94 11.83 29.36
N VAL A 253 -14.44 11.55 30.56
CA VAL A 253 -14.62 10.27 31.25
C VAL A 253 -15.12 10.47 32.68
N ARG A 254 -15.89 9.49 33.15
CA ARG A 254 -16.25 9.33 34.57
C ARG A 254 -15.47 8.17 35.16
N VAL A 255 -14.97 8.36 36.37
CA VAL A 255 -14.30 7.32 37.15
C VAL A 255 -15.37 6.49 37.85
N ASP A 256 -15.46 5.20 37.53
CA ASP A 256 -16.41 4.27 38.18
C ASP A 256 -15.75 3.51 39.33
N ASP A 257 -14.43 3.29 39.25
CA ASP A 257 -13.61 2.74 40.33
C ASP A 257 -12.19 3.30 40.26
N ALA A 258 -11.54 3.53 41.40
CA ALA A 258 -10.17 4.04 41.46
C ALA A 258 -9.44 3.56 42.72
N GLY A 259 -8.41 2.76 42.51
CA GLY A 259 -7.44 2.36 43.52
C GLY A 259 -6.31 3.39 43.67
N PRO A 260 -5.36 3.13 44.58
CA PRO A 260 -4.26 4.05 44.88
C PRO A 260 -3.32 4.32 43.69
N ASN A 261 -3.26 3.42 42.70
CA ASN A 261 -2.42 3.54 41.51
C ASN A 261 -3.24 3.75 40.23
N PHE A 262 -4.43 4.35 40.36
CA PHE A 262 -5.33 4.58 39.23
C PHE A 262 -4.64 5.36 38.10
N ALA A 263 -4.61 4.75 36.91
CA ALA A 263 -3.94 5.31 35.74
C ALA A 263 -4.57 4.83 34.43
N LEU A 264 -4.30 5.55 33.34
CA LEU A 264 -4.72 5.21 31.98
C LEU A 264 -3.49 4.98 31.10
N SER A 265 -3.39 3.82 30.47
CA SER A 265 -2.41 3.57 29.41
C SER A 265 -3.03 3.96 28.07
N VAL A 266 -2.39 4.90 27.39
CA VAL A 266 -2.89 5.63 26.20
C VAL A 266 -1.98 5.46 24.97
N ASP A 267 -1.00 4.55 25.08
CA ASP A 267 -0.01 4.15 24.08
C ASP A 267 -0.62 3.65 22.75
N GLU A 268 -1.85 3.14 22.81
CA GLU A 268 -2.52 2.54 21.64
C GLU A 268 -3.53 3.50 21.01
N THR A 269 -3.58 4.75 21.49
CA THR A 269 -4.45 5.78 20.90
C THR A 269 -3.81 6.40 19.66
N VAL A 270 -4.61 7.04 18.81
CA VAL A 270 -4.14 7.73 17.59
C VAL A 270 -3.16 8.88 17.89
N PHE A 271 -3.14 9.38 19.12
CA PHE A 271 -2.28 10.48 19.57
C PHE A 271 -1.24 10.03 20.60
N SER A 272 -0.84 8.75 20.57
CA SER A 272 0.06 8.16 21.58
C SER A 272 1.46 8.78 21.61
N ASP A 273 1.85 9.45 20.53
CA ASP A 273 3.05 10.28 20.40
C ASP A 273 3.00 11.56 21.27
N ARG A 274 1.82 12.17 21.38
CA ARG A 274 1.61 13.42 22.10
C ARG A 274 1.41 13.19 23.60
N VAL A 275 1.88 14.13 24.40
CA VAL A 275 1.66 14.11 25.85
C VAL A 275 0.16 14.22 26.16
N HIS A 276 -0.39 13.19 26.79
CA HIS A 276 -1.72 13.15 27.34
C HIS A 276 -1.75 13.82 28.71
N TYR A 277 -2.84 14.50 29.02
CA TYR A 277 -3.05 15.10 30.33
C TYR A 277 -4.53 15.11 30.69
N ALA A 278 -4.83 15.15 31.98
CA ALA A 278 -6.19 15.36 32.47
C ALA A 278 -6.44 16.85 32.74
N ASP A 279 -7.63 17.31 32.40
CA ASP A 279 -8.09 18.68 32.55
C ASP A 279 -9.52 18.71 33.07
N ASN A 280 -9.89 19.80 33.75
CA ASN A 280 -11.22 19.98 34.35
C ASN A 280 -11.64 18.83 35.28
N SER A 281 -10.68 18.22 35.99
CA SER A 281 -10.93 17.15 36.96
C SER A 281 -11.78 17.65 38.13
N THR A 282 -12.88 16.97 38.43
CA THR A 282 -13.80 17.39 39.52
C THR A 282 -13.29 17.05 40.93
N TRP A 283 -12.16 16.32 41.03
CA TRP A 283 -11.55 15.91 42.30
C TRP A 283 -10.32 16.74 42.71
N GLY A 284 -9.94 17.76 41.92
CA GLY A 284 -8.88 18.68 42.28
C GLY A 284 -8.16 19.30 41.07
N PRO A 285 -7.28 20.30 41.31
CA PRO A 285 -6.57 21.00 40.24
C PRO A 285 -5.38 20.22 39.64
N GLN A 286 -5.09 19.01 40.13
CA GLN A 286 -3.96 18.21 39.67
C GLN A 286 -4.32 17.54 38.34
N THR A 287 -3.52 17.78 37.30
CA THR A 287 -3.71 17.30 35.92
C THR A 287 -3.25 15.86 35.68
N GLY A 288 -2.89 15.14 36.74
CA GLY A 288 -2.18 13.86 36.64
C GLY A 288 -0.74 14.04 36.18
N GLU A 289 0.02 12.94 36.22
CA GLU A 289 1.41 12.90 35.71
C GLU A 289 1.49 11.85 34.62
N THR A 290 2.19 12.15 33.53
CA THR A 290 2.30 11.27 32.38
C THR A 290 3.70 10.73 32.28
N THR A 291 3.86 9.42 32.35
CA THR A 291 5.16 8.76 32.16
C THR A 291 5.23 8.15 30.78
N ILE A 292 6.33 8.43 30.08
CA ILE A 292 6.61 7.95 28.71
C ILE A 292 7.90 7.14 28.75
N THR A 293 7.88 5.92 28.22
CA THR A 293 9.06 5.05 28.12
C THR A 293 9.73 5.20 26.76
N ALA A 294 10.98 4.73 26.64
CA ALA A 294 11.69 4.67 25.37
C ALA A 294 11.03 3.77 24.31
N GLN A 295 10.10 2.89 24.71
CA GLN A 295 9.30 2.07 23.81
C GLN A 295 8.07 2.79 23.25
N GLY A 296 7.77 4.00 23.73
CA GLY A 296 6.57 4.74 23.38
C GLY A 296 5.36 4.43 24.28
N ASP A 297 5.55 3.63 25.35
CA ASP A 297 4.46 3.38 26.30
C ASP A 297 4.14 4.66 27.07
N GLN A 298 2.88 5.06 27.09
CA GLN A 298 2.43 6.26 27.77
C GLN A 298 1.37 5.94 28.82
N THR A 299 1.66 6.28 30.08
CA THR A 299 0.74 6.09 31.21
C THR A 299 0.44 7.41 31.89
N LEU A 300 -0.82 7.84 31.85
CA LEU A 300 -1.35 9.00 32.57
C LEU A 300 -1.84 8.56 33.95
N ALA A 301 -1.07 8.86 34.99
CA ALA A 301 -1.44 8.63 36.38
C ALA A 301 -2.45 9.68 36.84
N LEU A 302 -3.55 9.24 37.45
CA LEU A 302 -4.64 10.09 37.92
C LEU A 302 -4.82 9.94 39.44
N PRO A 303 -3.82 10.36 40.25
CA PRO A 303 -3.89 10.19 41.69
C PRO A 303 -5.05 11.01 42.27
N ASN A 304 -5.62 10.49 43.36
CA ASN A 304 -6.75 11.10 44.09
C ASN A 304 -8.08 11.14 43.31
N ALA A 305 -8.18 10.45 42.17
CA ALA A 305 -9.47 10.27 41.51
C ALA A 305 -10.45 9.57 42.45
N THR A 306 -11.68 10.10 42.52
CA THR A 306 -12.75 9.53 43.36
C THR A 306 -13.86 8.96 42.50
N VAL A 307 -14.51 7.90 42.96
CA VAL A 307 -15.67 7.31 42.30
C VAL A 307 -16.75 8.36 42.02
N GLY A 308 -17.26 8.37 40.79
CA GLY A 308 -18.26 9.31 40.28
C GLY A 308 -17.68 10.64 39.79
N ALA A 309 -16.38 10.88 39.95
CA ALA A 309 -15.74 12.11 39.48
C ALA A 309 -15.47 12.06 37.97
N GLU A 310 -15.33 13.24 37.35
CA GLU A 310 -15.17 13.39 35.90
C GLU A 310 -13.90 14.17 35.56
N THR A 311 -13.29 13.84 34.43
CA THR A 311 -12.16 14.59 33.85
C THR A 311 -12.22 14.54 32.33
N SER A 312 -11.59 15.50 31.67
CA SER A 312 -11.36 15.50 30.22
C SER A 312 -9.91 15.13 29.96
N VAL A 313 -9.68 14.06 29.22
CA VAL A 313 -8.33 13.67 28.79
C VAL A 313 -8.05 14.27 27.42
N ARG A 314 -6.91 14.95 27.31
CA ARG A 314 -6.53 15.80 26.17
C ARG A 314 -5.07 15.57 25.78
N THR A 315 -4.68 16.07 24.60
CA THR A 315 -3.28 16.04 24.13
C THR A 315 -2.66 17.43 24.06
N TRP A 316 -1.44 17.56 24.59
CA TRP A 316 -0.57 18.73 24.47
C TRP A 316 0.22 18.65 23.14
N PRO A 317 0.57 19.76 22.47
CA PRO A 317 1.25 19.70 21.17
C PRO A 317 2.76 19.48 21.36
N VAL A 318 3.15 18.59 22.27
CA VAL A 318 4.54 18.20 22.51
C VAL A 318 4.57 16.68 22.53
N GLU A 319 5.46 16.09 21.73
CA GLU A 319 5.83 14.68 21.81
C GLU A 319 7.14 14.57 22.58
N ILE A 320 7.30 13.46 23.30
CA ILE A 320 8.49 13.20 24.11
C ILE A 320 8.93 11.78 23.81
N ALA A 321 10.17 11.61 23.37
CA ALA A 321 10.76 10.31 23.07
C ALA A 321 12.10 10.16 23.81
N PRO A 322 12.10 9.57 25.01
CA PRO A 322 13.34 9.22 25.70
C PRO A 322 14.11 8.17 24.91
N VAL A 323 15.42 8.35 24.72
CA VAL A 323 16.26 7.36 24.02
C VAL A 323 16.42 6.09 24.86
N THR A 324 16.50 6.24 26.18
CA THR A 324 16.56 5.13 27.14
C THR A 324 15.70 5.42 28.37
N GLY A 325 15.30 4.37 29.09
CA GLY A 325 14.54 4.53 30.33
C GLY A 325 13.17 5.18 30.10
N GLN A 326 12.89 6.26 30.83
CA GLN A 326 11.60 6.96 30.83
C GLN A 326 11.77 8.43 31.19
N ALA A 327 10.77 9.24 30.82
CA ALA A 327 10.60 10.62 31.28
C ALA A 327 9.18 10.79 31.83
N THR A 328 9.04 11.59 32.89
CA THR A 328 7.73 11.90 33.48
C THR A 328 7.39 13.37 33.28
N VAL A 329 6.27 13.66 32.64
CA VAL A 329 5.68 15.00 32.55
C VAL A 329 4.80 15.24 33.77
N ALA A 330 5.20 16.20 34.58
CA ALA A 330 4.51 16.58 35.82
C ALA A 330 3.65 17.84 35.70
N GLY A 331 3.81 18.60 34.62
CA GLY A 331 3.10 19.85 34.40
C GLY A 331 3.23 20.33 32.97
N LEU A 332 2.31 21.20 32.59
CA LEU A 332 2.28 21.87 31.29
C LEU A 332 2.47 23.37 31.54
N GLU A 333 3.25 24.01 30.67
CA GLU A 333 3.57 25.43 30.76
C GLU A 333 3.35 26.12 29.41
N GLY A 334 3.28 27.45 29.43
CA GLY A 334 3.08 28.25 28.23
C GLY A 334 1.71 28.07 27.59
N ASP A 335 1.65 28.24 26.27
CA ASP A 335 0.45 28.05 25.46
C ASP A 335 0.74 27.19 24.22
N ARG A 336 -0.24 26.94 23.35
CA ARG A 336 0.00 26.04 22.21
C ARG A 336 0.85 26.62 21.09
N SER A 337 1.17 27.92 21.12
CA SER A 337 2.09 28.55 20.16
C SER A 337 3.54 28.51 20.64
N GLU A 338 3.73 28.48 21.95
CA GLU A 338 5.02 28.32 22.66
C GLU A 338 4.82 27.31 23.79
N PRO A 339 4.65 26.01 23.47
CA PRO A 339 4.30 25.01 24.46
C PRO A 339 5.48 24.66 25.36
N GLY A 340 5.21 24.46 26.64
CA GLY A 340 6.17 23.99 27.61
C GLY A 340 5.68 22.79 28.41
N ILE A 341 6.63 22.12 29.04
CA ILE A 341 6.43 20.95 29.88
C ILE A 341 7.37 21.01 31.08
N THR A 342 6.93 20.46 32.21
CA THR A 342 7.81 20.19 33.36
C THR A 342 8.15 18.71 33.37
N VAL A 343 9.41 18.40 33.10
CA VAL A 343 9.98 17.06 33.05
C VAL A 343 10.52 16.68 34.42
N ARG A 344 10.37 15.41 34.78
CA ARG A 344 11.05 14.77 35.90
C ARG A 344 11.75 13.50 35.45
N GLY A 345 12.95 13.29 35.98
CA GLY A 345 13.79 12.15 35.67
C GLY A 345 15.14 12.22 36.37
N ASP A 346 16.08 11.41 35.91
CA ASP A 346 17.38 11.22 36.56
C ASP A 346 18.55 11.92 35.85
N GLY A 347 18.29 12.59 34.73
CA GLY A 347 19.29 13.28 33.90
C GLY A 347 20.25 12.35 33.16
N ASN A 348 19.95 11.05 33.06
CA ASN A 348 20.85 10.05 32.48
C ASN A 348 20.42 9.56 31.09
N SER A 349 19.30 10.07 30.56
CA SER A 349 18.87 9.77 29.20
C SER A 349 18.68 11.04 28.41
N ASP A 350 19.18 11.04 27.17
CA ASP A 350 18.76 12.00 26.15
C ASP A 350 17.27 11.79 25.85
N VAL A 351 16.57 12.88 25.55
CA VAL A 351 15.15 12.93 25.25
C VAL A 351 14.93 13.87 24.08
N ASP A 352 14.26 13.37 23.05
CA ASP A 352 13.79 14.20 21.95
C ASP A 352 12.44 14.81 22.31
N TYR A 353 12.38 16.13 22.28
CA TYR A 353 11.17 16.93 22.47
C TYR A 353 10.73 17.46 21.12
N THR A 354 9.52 17.11 20.68
CA THR A 354 9.01 17.54 19.37
C THR A 354 7.81 18.46 19.53
N PHE A 355 7.92 19.70 19.03
CA PHE A 355 6.78 20.60 18.90
C PHE A 355 6.07 20.36 17.56
N VAL A 356 4.91 19.71 17.64
CA VAL A 356 4.14 19.23 16.46
C VAL A 356 3.48 20.32 15.66
N ASP A 357 3.09 21.42 16.30
CA ASP A 357 2.41 22.55 15.65
C ASP A 357 3.41 23.69 15.30
N ALA A 358 4.71 23.41 15.27
CA ALA A 358 5.75 24.38 14.94
C ALA A 358 5.59 24.90 13.50
N ALA A 359 5.77 26.20 13.30
CA ALA A 359 5.58 26.82 11.98
C ALA A 359 6.86 26.77 11.13
N ASP A 360 6.73 26.36 9.87
CA ASP A 360 7.83 26.26 8.90
C ASP A 360 8.66 27.54 8.79
N GLY A 361 9.97 27.37 8.76
CA GLY A 361 10.94 28.45 8.59
C GLY A 361 11.06 29.39 9.79
N LYS A 362 10.44 29.07 10.93
CA LYS A 362 10.65 29.81 12.19
C LYS A 362 11.78 29.18 13.01
N PRO A 363 12.69 30.00 13.56
CA PRO A 363 13.69 29.51 14.50
C PRO A 363 13.03 29.35 15.87
N TYR A 364 13.22 28.17 16.48
CA TYR A 364 12.76 27.87 17.82
C TYR A 364 13.94 27.47 18.70
N ILE A 365 13.85 27.82 19.98
CA ILE A 365 14.76 27.38 21.04
C ILE A 365 13.99 26.53 22.04
N LEU A 366 14.67 25.55 22.62
CA LEU A 366 14.23 24.82 23.80
C LEU A 366 14.81 25.55 25.02
N TRP A 367 14.00 26.41 25.64
CA TRP A 367 14.42 27.23 26.76
C TRP A 367 14.19 26.51 28.10
N SER A 368 15.24 26.42 28.89
CA SER A 368 15.20 26.07 30.30
C SER A 368 14.65 27.22 31.12
N GLN A 369 13.40 27.14 31.57
CA GLN A 369 12.90 28.13 32.54
C GLN A 369 13.56 27.93 33.92
N THR A 370 13.92 26.70 34.27
CA THR A 370 14.53 26.36 35.56
C THR A 370 15.94 26.91 35.69
N ASN A 371 16.76 26.75 34.65
CA ASN A 371 18.17 27.13 34.66
C ASN A 371 18.45 28.44 33.91
N GLU A 372 17.44 29.04 33.27
CA GLU A 372 17.53 30.27 32.49
C GLU A 372 18.59 30.19 31.37
N ILE A 373 18.60 29.07 30.64
CA ILE A 373 19.55 28.79 29.54
C ILE A 373 18.83 28.16 28.32
N VAL A 374 19.43 28.29 27.14
CA VAL A 374 19.03 27.53 25.94
C VAL A 374 19.63 26.13 26.01
N ARG A 375 18.79 25.11 25.86
CA ARG A 375 19.21 23.71 25.79
C ARG A 375 19.58 23.31 24.37
N ASP A 376 18.73 23.68 23.43
CA ASP A 376 18.91 23.39 22.00
C ASP A 376 18.16 24.42 21.15
N GLU A 377 18.51 24.53 19.88
CA GLU A 377 17.94 25.49 18.93
C GLU A 377 17.89 24.94 17.51
N GLY A 378 16.87 25.33 16.74
CA GLY A 378 16.70 24.83 15.38
C GLY A 378 15.73 25.64 14.53
N LEU A 379 15.77 25.40 13.22
CA LEU A 379 14.84 25.99 12.26
C LEU A 379 13.75 24.96 11.93
N ALA A 380 12.48 25.29 12.20
CA ALA A 380 11.38 24.35 12.02
C ALA A 380 11.07 24.05 10.54
N SER A 381 10.76 22.78 10.27
CA SER A 381 10.11 22.30 9.04
C SER A 381 8.99 21.34 9.44
N SER A 382 8.01 21.90 10.17
CA SER A 382 6.87 21.28 10.87
C SER A 382 6.80 19.75 10.77
N PRO A 383 7.10 19.00 11.85
CA PRO A 383 7.38 19.47 13.23
C PRO A 383 8.83 20.00 13.42
N ILE A 384 9.16 20.45 14.63
CA ILE A 384 10.55 20.65 15.07
C ILE A 384 10.86 19.77 16.27
N THR A 385 12.01 19.09 16.23
CA THR A 385 12.53 18.27 17.33
C THR A 385 13.80 18.93 17.86
N LEU A 386 13.87 19.09 19.18
CA LEU A 386 15.00 19.61 19.94
C LEU A 386 15.31 18.66 21.08
N THR A 387 16.59 18.52 21.44
CA THR A 387 17.04 17.48 22.39
C THR A 387 17.56 18.10 23.69
N ASP A 388 17.24 17.47 24.82
CA ASP A 388 17.89 17.70 26.11
C ASP A 388 17.95 16.37 26.89
N ASP A 389 18.48 16.38 28.10
CA ASP A 389 18.37 15.22 28.99
C ASP A 389 17.01 15.15 29.71
N ASN A 390 16.73 14.02 30.39
CA ASN A 390 15.53 13.85 31.21
C ASN A 390 15.66 14.45 32.63
N SER A 391 16.52 15.44 32.86
CA SER A 391 16.67 16.04 34.20
C SER A 391 15.42 16.79 34.66
N ASP A 392 15.29 17.00 35.97
CA ASP A 392 14.17 17.73 36.57
C ASP A 392 14.19 19.21 36.12
N GLU A 393 13.35 19.56 35.16
CA GLU A 393 13.40 20.86 34.48
C GLU A 393 12.07 21.26 33.85
N THR A 394 11.81 22.58 33.82
CA THR A 394 10.73 23.17 33.02
C THR A 394 11.29 23.68 31.70
N LEU A 395 10.88 23.04 30.61
CA LEU A 395 11.30 23.32 29.24
C LEU A 395 10.17 24.00 28.46
N ILE A 396 10.50 25.03 27.68
CA ILE A 396 9.52 25.79 26.87
C ILE A 396 10.07 25.99 25.47
N PHE A 397 9.29 25.64 24.44
CA PHE A 397 9.57 26.04 23.07
C PHE A 397 9.27 27.53 22.91
N GLN A 398 10.26 28.32 22.49
CA GLN A 398 10.08 29.75 22.23
C GLN A 398 10.60 30.08 20.83
N VAL A 399 10.03 31.10 20.19
CA VAL A 399 10.62 31.63 18.95
C VAL A 399 11.92 32.36 19.29
N ASP A 400 13.01 32.00 18.62
CA ASP A 400 14.28 32.70 18.81
C ASP A 400 14.21 34.13 18.25
N ASP A 401 14.26 35.11 19.15
CA ASP A 401 14.31 36.54 18.84
C ASP A 401 15.75 37.09 18.84
N GLY A 402 16.75 36.23 19.04
CA GLY A 402 18.17 36.56 19.08
C GLY A 402 18.65 37.16 20.40
N SER A 403 17.84 37.09 21.47
CA SER A 403 18.18 37.60 22.80
C SER A 403 18.74 36.54 23.75
N ALA A 404 18.63 35.25 23.41
CA ALA A 404 19.03 34.16 24.28
C ALA A 404 20.54 33.87 24.20
N SER A 405 21.19 33.72 25.36
CA SER A 405 22.61 33.37 25.46
C SER A 405 22.79 31.86 25.51
N SER A 406 23.44 31.28 24.50
CA SER A 406 23.81 29.87 24.46
C SER A 406 25.06 29.54 25.30
N SER A 407 25.07 28.38 25.94
CA SER A 407 26.26 27.83 26.62
C SER A 407 26.82 26.64 25.84
N GLY A 408 27.86 26.87 25.03
CA GLY A 408 28.65 25.78 24.44
C GLY A 408 29.71 25.22 25.42
N PRO A 409 30.24 24.01 25.19
CA PRO A 409 31.26 23.40 26.06
C PRO A 409 32.58 24.19 26.02
N GLY A 410 33.16 24.44 27.20
CA GLY A 410 34.16 25.48 27.45
C GLY A 410 35.57 25.34 26.85
N ASP A 411 36.27 26.48 26.82
CA ASP A 411 37.73 26.56 26.86
C ASP A 411 38.18 27.67 27.84
N GLY A 412 39.30 27.45 28.51
CA GLY A 412 39.74 28.15 29.72
C GLY A 412 40.21 29.62 29.57
N PRO A 413 40.57 30.27 30.69
CA PRO A 413 40.66 31.73 30.77
C PRO A 413 42.00 32.26 30.25
N ILE A 414 41.97 33.30 29.42
CA ILE A 414 43.16 34.13 29.13
C ILE A 414 42.96 35.56 29.61
N GLY A 415 43.91 35.99 30.43
CA GLY A 415 43.92 37.24 31.16
C GLY A 415 44.17 38.48 30.29
N SER A 416 43.79 39.62 30.87
CA SER A 416 44.01 40.96 30.34
C SER A 416 45.49 41.29 30.16
N VAL A 417 45.88 41.99 29.08
CA VAL A 417 46.43 43.38 29.06
C VAL A 417 46.98 43.75 27.67
N GLY A 418 46.69 44.98 27.22
CA GLY A 418 47.72 45.92 26.76
C GLY A 418 48.13 46.00 25.29
N ASP A 419 47.42 46.84 24.54
CA ASP A 419 47.87 47.93 23.65
C ASP A 419 49.21 47.85 22.87
N GLY A 420 49.12 48.04 21.55
CA GLY A 420 50.07 48.83 20.74
C GLY A 420 51.10 48.11 19.85
N GLY A 421 51.02 48.32 18.53
CA GLY A 421 52.19 48.31 17.63
C GLY A 421 52.09 47.45 16.35
N ALA A 422 52.25 48.10 15.20
CA ALA A 422 52.14 47.57 13.84
C ALA A 422 53.18 46.48 13.46
N GLY A 423 52.74 45.50 12.63
CA GLY A 423 53.64 44.63 11.86
C GLY A 423 53.03 43.30 11.38
N GLY A 424 52.62 43.24 10.11
CA GLY A 424 52.55 42.06 9.20
C GLY A 424 52.16 40.65 9.68
N GLY A 425 50.90 40.25 9.39
CA GLY A 425 50.39 38.87 9.10
C GLY A 425 50.18 37.91 10.29
N PRO A 426 49.32 36.86 10.20
CA PRO A 426 48.37 36.45 9.16
C PRO A 426 46.88 36.62 9.58
N MET A 427 45.97 36.38 8.62
CA MET A 427 44.51 36.47 8.74
C MET A 427 43.94 35.67 9.93
N ALA A 428 43.14 36.34 10.78
CA ALA A 428 42.24 35.75 11.75
C ALA A 428 40.79 36.06 11.34
N GLY A 429 39.94 35.03 11.38
CA GLY A 429 38.65 34.93 10.71
C GLY A 429 37.61 35.99 11.07
N ALA A 430 36.96 36.51 10.02
CA ALA A 430 35.65 37.13 10.11
C ALA A 430 34.62 36.03 10.42
N GLY A 431 34.36 35.79 11.70
CA GLY A 431 33.16 35.10 12.17
C GLY A 431 31.95 36.02 12.04
N GLY A 432 31.57 36.33 10.81
CA GLY A 432 30.33 37.01 10.46
C GLY A 432 29.35 36.02 9.88
N SER A 433 28.21 35.83 10.55
CA SER A 433 27.10 34.98 10.13
C SER A 433 26.75 35.19 8.65
N VAL A 434 26.90 34.13 7.85
CA VAL A 434 26.53 34.05 6.43
C VAL A 434 25.02 34.23 6.23
N LEU A 435 24.20 34.06 7.27
CA LEU A 435 22.74 34.19 7.20
C LEU A 435 22.25 35.64 7.19
N ALA A 436 23.06 36.61 7.64
CA ALA A 436 22.69 38.02 7.58
C ALA A 436 22.69 38.59 6.13
N GLN A 437 23.37 37.93 5.19
CA GLN A 437 23.46 38.38 3.79
C GLN A 437 22.38 37.77 2.87
N LEU A 438 21.60 36.79 3.34
CA LEU A 438 20.56 36.12 2.53
C LEU A 438 19.15 36.72 2.64
N ARG A 439 18.95 37.79 3.41
CA ARG A 439 17.65 38.51 3.51
C ARG A 439 17.25 39.29 2.23
N GLY A 440 17.97 39.14 1.13
CA GLY A 440 17.80 39.93 -0.10
C GLY A 440 17.03 39.28 -1.25
N LEU A 441 16.65 38.00 -1.20
CA LEU A 441 16.02 37.30 -2.34
C LEU A 441 14.75 36.56 -1.92
N VAL A 442 13.62 37.27 -1.93
CA VAL A 442 12.27 36.67 -1.91
C VAL A 442 11.59 37.01 -3.24
N PRO A 443 11.25 36.05 -4.11
CA PRO A 443 10.37 36.30 -5.25
C PRO A 443 8.89 36.26 -4.80
N SER A 444 8.07 37.14 -5.38
CA SER A 444 6.68 37.40 -5.00
C SER A 444 5.67 36.34 -5.45
N GLY A 445 4.94 35.76 -4.49
CA GLY A 445 3.50 35.41 -4.41
C GLY A 445 2.65 34.86 -5.57
N GLN A 446 3.09 34.75 -6.82
CA GLN A 446 2.24 34.34 -7.96
C GLN A 446 2.53 32.96 -8.56
N THR A 447 3.51 32.20 -8.07
CA THR A 447 3.86 30.87 -8.60
C THR A 447 3.18 29.68 -7.90
N LEU A 448 2.38 29.92 -6.86
CA LEU A 448 1.73 28.86 -6.07
C LEU A 448 0.38 28.36 -6.60
N LEU A 449 -0.05 28.78 -7.80
CA LEU A 449 -1.39 28.51 -8.34
C LEU A 449 -1.44 27.65 -9.63
N LEU A 450 -0.40 26.86 -9.91
CA LEU A 450 -0.34 25.94 -11.07
C LEU A 450 -0.41 24.45 -10.70
N GLY A 451 -0.79 24.11 -9.47
CA GLY A 451 -0.89 22.72 -9.00
C GLY A 451 -2.20 21.99 -9.27
N MET A 452 -3.27 22.66 -9.75
CA MET A 452 -4.64 22.09 -9.71
C MET A 452 -5.34 21.83 -11.05
N THR A 453 -4.71 22.01 -12.21
CA THR A 453 -5.38 21.82 -13.52
C THR A 453 -4.85 20.67 -14.39
N LEU A 454 -3.99 19.80 -13.85
CA LEU A 454 -3.31 18.73 -14.60
C LEU A 454 -3.95 17.33 -14.48
N LEU A 455 -5.27 17.23 -14.32
CA LEU A 455 -5.98 15.93 -14.25
C LEU A 455 -6.85 15.57 -15.48
N GLY A 456 -6.83 16.36 -16.55
CA GLY A 456 -7.76 16.17 -17.69
C GLY A 456 -7.24 15.43 -18.92
N GLY A 457 -5.97 15.02 -18.98
CA GLY A 457 -5.27 14.77 -20.26
C GLY A 457 -4.90 13.33 -20.62
N LEU A 458 -5.49 12.29 -20.01
CA LEU A 458 -4.89 10.93 -20.06
C LEU A 458 -5.49 9.92 -21.04
N PHE A 459 -6.36 10.30 -21.98
CA PHE A 459 -7.08 9.30 -22.79
C PHE A 459 -6.42 8.88 -24.13
N VAL A 460 -5.41 9.59 -24.65
CA VAL A 460 -5.06 9.45 -26.09
C VAL A 460 -3.67 8.85 -26.39
N VAL A 461 -2.72 8.81 -25.45
CA VAL A 461 -1.32 8.46 -25.78
C VAL A 461 -0.93 6.99 -25.46
N GLY A 462 -1.70 6.27 -24.66
CA GLY A 462 -1.40 4.87 -24.29
C GLY A 462 -1.44 3.86 -25.46
N ARG A 463 -2.02 4.23 -26.61
CA ARG A 463 -2.26 3.29 -27.72
C ARG A 463 -1.05 3.07 -28.65
N ARG A 464 0.08 3.77 -28.47
CA ARG A 464 1.18 3.77 -29.47
C ARG A 464 2.52 3.17 -29.03
N THR A 465 2.72 2.86 -27.75
CA THR A 465 4.04 2.41 -27.25
C THR A 465 4.10 1.00 -26.69
N GLY A 466 2.98 0.26 -26.62
CA GLY A 466 3.00 -1.19 -26.31
C GLY A 466 3.49 -1.56 -24.90
N VAL A 467 3.46 -0.62 -23.93
CA VAL A 467 3.99 -0.82 -22.56
C VAL A 467 2.93 -1.35 -21.58
N ILE A 468 1.70 -1.64 -22.04
CA ILE A 468 0.62 -2.19 -21.20
C ILE A 468 0.27 -3.59 -21.73
N THR A 469 0.52 -4.61 -20.91
CA THR A 469 -0.01 -5.97 -21.11
C THR A 469 -1.49 -6.02 -20.72
N GLU A 470 -2.27 -6.90 -21.37
CA GLU A 470 -3.73 -7.00 -21.23
C GLU A 470 -4.19 -7.16 -19.76
N ASP A 471 -3.42 -7.84 -18.92
CA ASP A 471 -3.70 -8.04 -17.49
C ASP A 471 -3.71 -6.73 -16.66
N ARG A 472 -2.95 -5.71 -17.08
CA ARG A 472 -2.98 -4.38 -16.43
C ARG A 472 -4.03 -3.45 -17.01
N GLN A 473 -4.67 -3.86 -18.11
CA GLN A 473 -5.70 -3.10 -18.79
C GLN A 473 -7.06 -3.24 -18.10
N GLU A 474 -7.39 -4.40 -17.52
CA GLU A 474 -8.62 -4.58 -16.72
C GLU A 474 -8.58 -3.80 -15.39
N ALA A 475 -7.43 -3.77 -14.71
CA ALA A 475 -7.25 -2.99 -13.49
C ALA A 475 -7.34 -1.47 -13.74
N ALA A 476 -6.81 -1.00 -14.87
CA ALA A 476 -6.88 0.41 -15.24
C ALA A 476 -8.26 0.83 -15.77
N THR A 477 -8.97 -0.04 -16.50
CA THR A 477 -10.28 0.27 -17.09
C THR A 477 -11.41 0.21 -16.05
N SER A 478 -11.31 -0.68 -15.05
CA SER A 478 -12.22 -0.72 -13.89
C SER A 478 -12.04 0.50 -12.96
N ALA A 479 -10.80 0.95 -12.76
CA ALA A 479 -10.49 2.18 -12.04
C ALA A 479 -10.93 3.45 -12.80
N ALA A 480 -10.79 3.47 -14.13
CA ALA A 480 -11.21 4.61 -14.97
C ALA A 480 -12.74 4.70 -15.14
N GLY A 481 -13.44 3.57 -15.24
CA GLY A 481 -14.91 3.51 -15.29
C GLY A 481 -15.59 3.99 -14.01
N SER A 482 -14.93 3.84 -12.86
CA SER A 482 -15.41 4.31 -11.55
C SER A 482 -14.95 5.74 -11.20
N ALA A 483 -13.85 6.22 -11.79
CA ALA A 483 -13.38 7.60 -11.61
C ALA A 483 -14.27 8.66 -12.28
N ALA A 484 -15.07 8.28 -13.28
CA ALA A 484 -15.98 9.22 -13.94
C ALA A 484 -17.21 9.62 -13.11
N SER A 485 -17.51 8.93 -11.99
CA SER A 485 -18.77 9.14 -11.25
C SER A 485 -18.66 9.56 -9.78
N THR A 486 -17.49 9.72 -9.17
CA THR A 486 -17.44 10.19 -7.76
C THR A 486 -16.13 10.91 -7.41
N ALA A 487 -16.15 12.24 -7.45
CA ALA A 487 -14.98 13.10 -7.22
C ALA A 487 -14.54 13.25 -5.74
N GLY A 488 -14.94 12.35 -4.84
CA GLY A 488 -14.82 12.57 -3.39
C GLY A 488 -13.88 11.64 -2.60
N GLY A 489 -13.40 10.54 -3.17
CA GLY A 489 -12.79 9.46 -2.35
C GLY A 489 -11.42 8.94 -2.78
N LEU A 490 -10.72 9.59 -3.72
CA LEU A 490 -9.53 9.00 -4.37
C LEU A 490 -8.21 9.72 -4.09
N VAL A 491 -8.20 10.83 -3.35
CA VAL A 491 -6.95 11.44 -2.87
C VAL A 491 -6.29 10.56 -1.80
N GLU A 492 -7.08 9.88 -0.96
CA GLU A 492 -6.54 9.04 0.13
C GLU A 492 -5.97 7.70 -0.35
N ARG A 493 -6.47 7.12 -1.46
CA ARG A 493 -6.00 5.80 -1.94
C ARG A 493 -4.76 5.85 -2.82
N ALA A 494 -4.43 7.00 -3.41
CA ALA A 494 -3.20 7.17 -4.17
C ALA A 494 -1.95 7.39 -3.28
N ILE A 495 -2.16 7.82 -2.03
CA ILE A 495 -1.09 8.07 -1.04
C ILE A 495 -0.66 6.77 -0.34
N ALA A 496 -1.48 5.72 -0.36
CA ALA A 496 -1.22 4.47 0.35
C ALA A 496 -0.21 3.53 -0.35
N ASN A 497 0.36 3.89 -1.51
CA ASN A 497 1.29 3.03 -2.24
C ASN A 497 2.43 3.85 -2.86
N GLU A 498 3.55 3.91 -2.14
CA GLU A 498 4.71 4.78 -2.41
C GLU A 498 5.32 4.53 -3.81
N ILE A 499 5.27 3.28 -4.29
CA ILE A 499 5.74 2.88 -5.63
C ILE A 499 4.83 3.43 -6.73
N VAL A 500 3.51 3.48 -6.51
CA VAL A 500 2.52 3.99 -7.50
C VAL A 500 2.63 5.51 -7.60
N PHE A 501 2.84 6.20 -6.47
CA PHE A 501 3.11 7.63 -6.43
C PHE A 501 4.44 8.01 -7.12
N GLY A 502 5.50 7.23 -6.89
CA GLY A 502 6.80 7.39 -7.56
C GLY A 502 6.73 7.15 -9.07
N VAL A 503 5.98 6.15 -9.53
CA VAL A 503 5.75 5.87 -10.96
C VAL A 503 4.90 6.95 -11.63
N LEU A 504 3.89 7.51 -10.94
CA LEU A 504 3.08 8.63 -11.43
C LEU A 504 3.90 9.93 -11.55
N LEU A 505 4.81 10.20 -10.61
CA LEU A 505 5.75 11.33 -10.68
C LEU A 505 6.77 11.18 -11.82
N LEU A 506 7.32 9.97 -12.03
CA LEU A 506 8.28 9.71 -13.12
C LEU A 506 7.62 9.70 -14.50
N ALA A 507 6.40 9.16 -14.63
CA ALA A 507 5.63 9.19 -15.88
C ALA A 507 5.21 10.63 -16.25
N GLY A 508 4.85 11.44 -15.26
CA GLY A 508 4.59 12.88 -15.42
C GLY A 508 5.84 13.66 -15.80
N GLY A 509 6.97 13.40 -15.12
CA GLY A 509 8.26 14.06 -15.39
C GLY A 509 8.84 13.73 -16.77
N GLY A 510 8.79 12.46 -17.20
CA GLY A 510 9.28 12.04 -18.51
C GLY A 510 8.51 12.64 -19.69
N TRP A 511 7.18 12.75 -19.58
CA TRP A 511 6.35 13.43 -20.58
C TRP A 511 6.64 14.94 -20.62
N LEU A 512 6.81 15.57 -19.46
CA LEU A 512 7.09 17.01 -19.35
C LEU A 512 8.43 17.36 -20.04
N LEU A 513 9.47 16.56 -19.83
CA LEU A 513 10.79 16.73 -20.44
C LEU A 513 10.78 16.49 -21.96
N ALA A 514 9.92 15.61 -22.47
CA ALA A 514 9.79 15.30 -23.89
C ALA A 514 8.82 16.23 -24.66
N SER A 515 7.93 16.93 -23.94
CA SER A 515 6.88 17.77 -24.53
C SER A 515 7.37 19.12 -25.07
N GLY A 516 8.56 19.57 -24.66
CA GLY A 516 9.11 20.88 -25.04
C GLY A 516 8.34 22.08 -24.48
N VAL A 517 7.42 21.86 -23.54
CA VAL A 517 6.51 22.89 -23.00
C VAL A 517 7.21 23.80 -21.98
N LEU A 518 8.32 23.34 -21.40
CA LEU A 518 9.10 24.10 -20.42
C LEU A 518 10.29 24.83 -21.06
N PRO A 519 10.62 26.06 -20.59
CA PRO A 519 11.88 26.72 -20.91
C PRO A 519 13.07 25.83 -20.55
N GLU A 520 14.15 25.89 -21.32
CA GLU A 520 15.33 25.02 -21.16
C GLU A 520 15.89 25.00 -19.73
N GLN A 521 15.89 26.14 -19.04
CA GLN A 521 16.36 26.26 -17.65
C GLN A 521 15.45 25.51 -16.66
N THR A 522 14.13 25.50 -16.88
CA THR A 522 13.17 24.81 -16.03
C THR A 522 13.20 23.29 -16.29
N THR A 523 13.38 22.88 -17.54
CA THR A 523 13.63 21.48 -17.94
C THR A 523 14.87 20.93 -17.24
N LEU A 524 15.94 21.73 -17.15
CA LEU A 524 17.19 21.33 -16.51
C LEU A 524 17.02 21.16 -14.99
N ILE A 525 16.34 22.10 -14.30
CA ILE A 525 16.04 22.00 -12.87
C ILE A 525 15.16 20.78 -12.55
N VAL A 526 14.11 20.54 -13.34
CA VAL A 526 13.22 19.38 -13.16
C VAL A 526 13.97 18.07 -13.42
N SER A 527 14.85 18.02 -14.42
CA SER A 527 15.68 16.84 -14.69
C SER A 527 16.67 16.55 -13.57
N LEU A 528 17.26 17.58 -12.96
CA LEU A 528 18.23 17.44 -11.87
C LEU A 528 17.57 16.96 -10.57
N ALA A 529 16.34 17.41 -10.30
CA ALA A 529 15.55 16.97 -9.15
C ALA A 529 15.03 15.54 -9.29
N ALA A 530 14.85 15.05 -10.53
CA ALA A 530 14.38 13.68 -10.78
C ALA A 530 15.46 12.61 -10.52
N VAL A 531 16.74 12.97 -10.60
CA VAL A 531 17.87 12.01 -10.46
C VAL A 531 17.96 11.40 -9.05
N PRO A 532 17.90 12.18 -7.94
CA PRO A 532 17.90 11.61 -6.59
C PRO A 532 16.72 10.68 -6.30
N VAL A 533 15.55 11.00 -6.87
CA VAL A 533 14.32 10.20 -6.73
C VAL A 533 14.43 8.89 -7.51
N ALA A 534 14.92 8.94 -8.75
CA ALA A 534 15.16 7.72 -9.53
C ALA A 534 16.23 6.83 -8.88
N MET A 535 17.31 7.43 -8.34
CA MET A 535 18.36 6.71 -7.62
C MET A 535 17.82 6.05 -6.35
N PHE A 536 16.96 6.74 -5.59
CA PHE A 536 16.29 6.19 -4.41
C PHE A 536 15.48 4.93 -4.74
N LEU A 537 14.65 5.01 -5.79
CA LEU A 537 13.80 3.92 -6.21
C LEU A 537 14.59 2.71 -6.73
N VAL A 538 15.69 2.94 -7.45
CA VAL A 538 16.59 1.85 -7.90
C VAL A 538 17.26 1.18 -6.70
N LEU A 539 17.74 1.95 -5.72
CA LEU A 539 18.40 1.39 -4.53
C LEU A 539 17.43 0.60 -3.64
N GLN A 540 16.17 1.03 -3.55
CA GLN A 540 15.11 0.25 -2.88
C GLN A 540 14.75 -1.01 -3.67
N GLN A 541 14.63 -0.94 -5.01
CA GLN A 541 14.27 -2.11 -5.83
C GLN A 541 15.25 -3.28 -5.70
N PHE A 542 16.51 -3.01 -5.40
CA PHE A 542 17.54 -4.05 -5.26
C PHE A 542 17.87 -4.41 -3.80
N ASP A 543 17.15 -3.88 -2.80
CA ASP A 543 17.47 -4.03 -1.36
C ASP A 543 18.92 -3.60 -1.03
N ARG A 544 19.40 -2.53 -1.67
CA ARG A 544 20.76 -1.98 -1.50
C ARG A 544 20.73 -0.53 -1.02
N PHE A 545 19.64 -0.12 -0.38
CA PHE A 545 19.52 1.25 0.12
C PHE A 545 20.49 1.49 1.28
N ASP A 546 21.45 2.38 1.03
CA ASP A 546 22.34 2.95 2.03
C ASP A 546 22.19 4.48 1.99
N PHE A 547 21.72 5.05 3.10
CA PHE A 547 21.45 6.48 3.22
C PHE A 547 22.68 7.34 2.96
N ARG A 548 23.89 6.87 3.33
CA ARG A 548 25.14 7.62 3.15
C ARG A 548 25.52 7.68 1.67
N ILE A 549 25.32 6.57 0.95
CA ILE A 549 25.56 6.51 -0.50
C ILE A 549 24.56 7.40 -1.23
N TRP A 550 23.28 7.32 -0.87
CA TRP A 550 22.23 8.12 -1.49
C TRP A 550 22.40 9.63 -1.22
N ALA A 551 22.65 10.03 0.03
CA ALA A 551 22.88 11.43 0.40
C ALA A 551 24.17 11.98 -0.25
N GLY A 552 25.25 11.19 -0.27
CA GLY A 552 26.51 11.57 -0.93
C GLY A 552 26.36 11.75 -2.44
N SER A 553 25.62 10.86 -3.10
CA SER A 553 25.32 10.96 -4.54
C SER A 553 24.47 12.19 -4.86
N THR A 554 23.48 12.47 -4.01
CA THR A 554 22.57 13.61 -4.17
C THR A 554 23.30 14.93 -3.96
N ALA A 555 24.19 15.01 -2.97
CA ALA A 555 25.04 16.18 -2.77
C ALA A 555 25.97 16.43 -3.98
N LEU A 556 26.54 15.37 -4.57
CA LEU A 556 27.36 15.48 -5.78
C LEU A 556 26.57 15.99 -6.98
N VAL A 557 25.35 15.46 -7.19
CA VAL A 557 24.45 15.93 -8.25
C VAL A 557 24.05 17.39 -8.03
N GLY A 558 23.78 17.80 -6.78
CA GLY A 558 23.51 19.19 -6.42
C GLY A 558 24.67 20.13 -6.76
N VAL A 559 25.91 19.74 -6.45
CA VAL A 559 27.11 20.52 -6.76
C VAL A 559 27.35 20.63 -8.27
N LEU A 560 27.22 19.52 -9.01
CA LEU A 560 27.34 19.52 -10.47
C LEU A 560 26.21 20.33 -11.14
N GLY A 561 25.00 20.29 -10.58
CA GLY A 561 23.87 21.10 -11.03
C GLY A 561 24.09 22.60 -10.83
N LEU A 562 24.62 23.00 -9.67
CA LEU A 562 25.02 24.38 -9.38
C LEU A 562 26.09 24.88 -10.34
N GLN A 563 27.04 24.02 -10.74
CA GLN A 563 28.08 24.38 -11.71
C GLN A 563 27.51 24.64 -13.12
N VAL A 564 26.45 23.92 -13.52
CA VAL A 564 25.80 24.07 -14.83
C VAL A 564 24.80 25.23 -14.85
N LEU A 565 24.05 25.42 -13.76
CA LEU A 565 22.98 26.42 -13.65
C LEU A 565 23.49 27.82 -13.27
N ALA A 566 24.62 27.91 -12.57
CA ALA A 566 25.19 29.17 -12.09
C ALA A 566 26.74 29.17 -12.15
N PRO A 567 27.34 29.12 -13.36
CA PRO A 567 28.80 29.07 -13.53
C PRO A 567 29.51 30.31 -12.94
N GLU A 568 28.86 31.48 -12.96
CA GLU A 568 29.43 32.74 -12.44
C GLU A 568 29.58 32.75 -10.92
N LEU A 569 28.86 31.89 -10.20
CA LEU A 569 28.99 31.74 -8.73
C LEU A 569 30.39 31.19 -8.36
N PHE A 570 30.96 30.33 -9.20
CA PHE A 570 32.29 29.77 -8.99
C PHE A 570 33.42 30.72 -9.43
N GLU A 571 33.19 31.55 -10.45
CA GLU A 571 34.13 32.61 -10.83
C GLU A 571 34.23 33.68 -9.73
N THR A 572 33.09 34.04 -9.12
CA THR A 572 33.03 34.99 -7.98
C THR A 572 33.72 34.44 -6.73
N ILE A 573 33.58 33.13 -6.44
CA ILE A 573 34.26 32.49 -5.31
C ILE A 573 35.77 32.32 -5.56
N ALA A 574 36.18 32.12 -6.83
CA ALA A 574 37.59 31.97 -7.20
C ALA A 574 38.39 33.29 -7.11
N ASP A 575 37.75 34.44 -7.36
CA ASP A 575 38.40 35.75 -7.31
C ASP A 575 38.49 36.36 -5.89
N GLU A 576 37.62 35.95 -4.95
CA GLU A 576 37.52 36.61 -3.63
C GLU A 576 37.86 35.72 -2.42
N ALA A 577 38.00 34.39 -2.60
CA ALA A 577 38.43 33.45 -1.56
C ALA A 577 39.37 32.37 -2.13
N GLY A 578 40.51 32.82 -2.66
CA GLY A 578 41.52 31.97 -3.31
C GLY A 578 41.92 30.72 -2.51
N VAL A 579 41.88 29.58 -3.19
CA VAL A 579 42.44 28.26 -2.82
C VAL A 579 41.85 27.57 -1.57
N ILE A 580 41.38 28.28 -0.54
CA ILE A 580 40.99 27.68 0.75
C ILE A 580 39.67 26.90 0.67
N ILE A 581 38.67 27.41 -0.06
CA ILE A 581 37.37 26.73 -0.20
C ILE A 581 37.50 25.50 -1.11
N VAL A 582 38.23 25.62 -2.22
CA VAL A 582 38.52 24.48 -3.11
C VAL A 582 39.39 23.45 -2.39
N ALA A 583 40.37 23.87 -1.57
CA ALA A 583 41.15 22.97 -0.73
C ALA A 583 40.31 22.31 0.38
N GLY A 584 39.32 23.00 0.95
CA GLY A 584 38.39 22.45 1.94
C GLY A 584 37.48 21.38 1.34
N VAL A 585 36.95 21.61 0.13
CA VAL A 585 36.13 20.63 -0.60
C VAL A 585 36.98 19.44 -1.06
N LEU A 586 38.19 19.66 -1.56
CA LEU A 586 39.13 18.58 -1.90
C LEU A 586 39.62 17.83 -0.65
N ALA A 587 39.75 18.48 0.50
CA ALA A 587 40.10 17.84 1.77
C ALA A 587 38.94 16.99 2.32
N LEU A 588 37.69 17.43 2.17
CA LEU A 588 36.51 16.63 2.52
C LEU A 588 36.35 15.42 1.59
N ALA A 589 36.57 15.59 0.28
CA ALA A 589 36.59 14.49 -0.68
C ALA A 589 37.74 13.51 -0.41
N TRP A 590 38.94 14.01 -0.11
CA TRP A 590 40.09 13.18 0.26
C TRP A 590 39.86 12.45 1.60
N ARG A 591 39.23 13.10 2.59
CA ARG A 591 38.88 12.49 3.87
C ARG A 591 37.87 11.36 3.70
N ALA A 592 36.86 11.53 2.86
CA ALA A 592 35.90 10.49 2.51
C ALA A 592 36.56 9.28 1.81
N VAL A 593 37.49 9.54 0.87
CA VAL A 593 38.26 8.47 0.19
C VAL A 593 39.27 7.80 1.12
N SER A 594 39.85 8.52 2.08
CA SER A 594 40.77 7.96 3.07
C SER A 594 40.08 7.09 4.11
N ALA A 595 38.85 7.46 4.53
CA ALA A 595 37.99 6.62 5.37
C ALA A 595 37.63 5.32 4.64
N TRP A 596 37.34 5.37 3.34
CA TRP A 596 37.13 4.18 2.52
C TRP A 596 38.38 3.28 2.41
N ARG A 597 39.59 3.86 2.36
CA ARG A 597 40.85 3.08 2.36
C ARG A 597 41.24 2.53 3.73
N ALA A 598 40.79 3.15 4.81
CA ALA A 598 40.99 2.65 6.17
C ALA A 598 40.08 1.43 6.44
N GLU A 599 38.84 1.47 5.96
CA GLU A 599 37.88 0.35 6.06
C GLU A 599 38.26 -0.83 5.13
N ALA A 600 38.91 -0.55 4.00
CA ALA A 600 39.41 -1.59 3.09
C ALA A 600 40.73 -2.26 3.55
N ASN A 601 41.39 -1.77 4.61
CA ASN A 601 42.66 -2.31 5.13
C ASN A 601 42.55 -2.75 6.60
N THR A 602 41.62 -3.64 6.89
CA THR A 602 41.73 -4.56 8.03
C THR A 602 41.16 -5.92 7.62
N PRO A 603 41.99 -6.85 7.13
CA PRO A 603 41.56 -8.23 6.95
C PRO A 603 41.77 -8.95 8.28
N ASP A 604 40.71 -9.46 8.90
CA ASP A 604 40.78 -10.60 9.81
C ASP A 604 39.38 -11.21 10.02
N GLU A 605 38.83 -11.82 8.97
CA GLU A 605 38.04 -13.04 9.14
C GLU A 605 38.45 -14.06 8.08
N VAL A 606 39.19 -15.07 8.53
CA VAL A 606 39.58 -16.22 7.74
C VAL A 606 38.35 -17.13 7.62
N ASN A 607 37.59 -17.00 6.54
CA ASN A 607 36.56 -17.99 6.20
C ASN A 607 37.23 -19.32 5.84
N ARG A 608 37.25 -20.25 6.79
CA ARG A 608 37.58 -21.66 6.55
C ARG A 608 36.38 -22.33 5.90
N ILE A 609 36.47 -22.55 4.59
CA ILE A 609 35.54 -23.40 3.85
C ILE A 609 35.98 -24.85 4.05
N GLU A 610 35.20 -25.63 4.80
CA GLU A 610 35.26 -27.09 4.79
C GLU A 610 34.39 -27.62 3.65
N ILE A 611 35.02 -28.29 2.69
CA ILE A 611 34.34 -29.07 1.65
C ILE A 611 34.41 -30.53 2.09
N SER A 612 33.28 -31.11 2.48
CA SER A 612 33.13 -32.56 2.57
C SER A 612 32.60 -33.08 1.23
N GLY A 613 33.45 -33.83 0.53
CA GLY A 613 33.04 -34.77 -0.50
C GLY A 613 33.24 -36.19 0.05
N ASP A 614 32.25 -37.06 -0.16
CA ASP A 614 32.40 -38.51 -0.23
C ASP A 614 31.12 -39.01 -0.93
N ASP A 615 31.16 -39.18 -2.24
CA ASP A 615 31.49 -40.42 -2.95
C ASP A 615 30.43 -41.51 -2.67
N GLY A 616 29.57 -41.72 -3.67
CA GLY A 616 28.76 -42.94 -3.71
C GLY A 616 29.63 -44.14 -4.08
N GLU A 617 29.39 -45.27 -3.43
CA GLU A 617 29.46 -46.60 -4.06
C GLU A 617 28.68 -47.65 -3.26
N ASN A 618 27.83 -48.38 -4.00
CA ASN A 618 27.00 -49.58 -3.70
C ASN A 618 25.70 -49.45 -2.90
#